data_AF-A0A257LGX5-F1
#
_entry.id   AF-A0A257LGX5-F1
#
_cell.length_a   1.000
_cell.length_b   1.000
_cell.length_c   1.000
_cell.angle_alpha   90.00
_cell.angle_beta   90.00
_cell.angle_gamma   90.00
#
_symmetry.space_group_name_H-M   'P 1'
#
loop_
_entity.id
_entity.type
_entity.pdbx_description
1 polymer ?
#
loop_
_entity_poly.entity_id
_entity_poly.type
_entity_poly.pdbx_seq_one_letter_code
_entity_poly.pdbx_strand_id
1 'polypeptide(L)'
;MTCGLPKHRAIQMCFPDEPDWDGVEESVLVDLVQDFEWEPSCATSAILELSHRQSPHFKALAHWLLGNPAADRWLKAAATDALALREGNPGEP
;
A
#
# COMPACT_ATOMS: atom_id res chain seq x y z
N MET A 1 -16.40 23.95 -6.39
CA MET A 1 -15.00 24.15 -5.94
C MET A 1 -14.48 22.78 -5.52
N THR A 2 -13.85 22.04 -6.43
CA THR A 2 -13.15 20.81 -6.04
C THR A 2 -11.84 21.25 -5.41
N CYS A 3 -11.74 21.16 -4.08
CA CYS A 3 -10.46 21.30 -3.38
C CYS A 3 -9.42 20.47 -4.15
N GLY A 4 -8.36 21.11 -4.63
CA GLY A 4 -7.30 20.50 -5.45
C GLY A 4 -6.39 19.55 -4.66
N LEU A 5 -6.96 18.80 -3.73
CA LEU A 5 -6.25 17.84 -2.90
C LEU A 5 -6.02 16.57 -3.73
N PRO A 6 -4.80 16.00 -3.72
CA PRO A 6 -4.54 14.70 -4.32
C PRO A 6 -5.46 13.61 -3.77
N LYS A 7 -5.85 12.64 -4.61
CA LYS A 7 -6.80 11.58 -4.21
C LYS A 7 -6.29 10.76 -3.02
N HIS A 8 -5.00 10.43 -2.97
CA HIS A 8 -4.41 9.70 -1.84
C HIS A 8 -4.54 10.47 -0.52
N ARG A 9 -4.30 11.79 -0.53
CA ARG A 9 -4.48 12.65 0.65
C ARG A 9 -5.93 12.71 1.11
N ALA A 10 -6.87 12.75 0.16
CA ALA A 10 -8.30 12.72 0.49
C ALA A 10 -8.66 11.42 1.22
N ILE A 11 -8.16 10.27 0.75
CA ILE A 11 -8.34 8.97 1.41
C ILE A 11 -7.79 8.99 2.83
N GLN A 12 -6.55 9.45 3.01
CA GLN A 12 -5.92 9.49 4.34
C GLN A 12 -6.64 10.43 5.32
N MET A 13 -7.18 11.56 4.83
CA MET A 13 -7.96 12.49 5.67
C MET A 13 -9.33 11.95 6.09
N CYS A 14 -9.86 10.97 5.37
CA CYS A 14 -11.13 10.32 5.70
C CYS A 14 -10.97 9.10 6.61
N PHE A 15 -9.74 8.68 6.95
CA PHE A 15 -9.54 7.59 7.89
C PHE A 15 -10.22 7.89 9.24
N PRO A 16 -10.96 6.92 9.85
CA PRO A 16 -10.99 5.49 9.57
C PRO A 16 -12.02 5.01 8.54
N ASP A 17 -12.67 5.90 7.78
CA ASP A 17 -13.57 5.48 6.70
C ASP A 17 -12.78 4.79 5.58
N GLU A 18 -13.04 3.50 5.37
CA GLU A 18 -12.34 2.70 4.35
C GLU A 18 -12.91 3.00 2.95
N PRO A 19 -12.07 3.36 1.97
CA PRO A 19 -12.50 3.46 0.58
C PRO A 19 -12.77 2.06 0.00
N ASP A 20 -13.49 2.02 -1.12
CA ASP A 20 -13.54 0.82 -1.96
C ASP A 20 -12.17 0.59 -2.61
N TRP A 21 -11.33 -0.20 -1.94
CA TRP A 21 -9.94 -0.41 -2.35
C TRP A 21 -9.84 -0.89 -3.79
N ASP A 22 -10.67 -1.85 -4.22
CA ASP A 22 -10.71 -2.41 -5.60
C ASP A 22 -10.87 -1.31 -6.66
N GLY A 23 -11.72 -0.31 -6.39
CA GLY A 23 -11.95 0.83 -7.25
C GLY A 23 -10.87 1.93 -7.23
N VAL A 24 -9.93 1.89 -6.27
CA VAL A 24 -8.84 2.88 -6.20
C VAL A 24 -7.83 2.62 -7.31
N GLU A 25 -7.46 3.66 -8.06
CA GLU A 25 -6.47 3.57 -9.14
C GLU A 25 -5.09 3.14 -8.61
N GLU A 26 -4.36 2.33 -9.38
CA GLU A 26 -3.02 1.85 -8.97
C GLU A 26 -2.09 2.99 -8.59
N SER A 27 -2.06 4.08 -9.36
CA SER A 27 -1.21 5.24 -9.06
C SER A 27 -1.54 5.87 -7.71
N VAL A 28 -2.82 5.87 -7.30
CA VAL A 28 -3.24 6.38 -5.99
C VAL A 28 -2.79 5.44 -4.88
N LEU A 29 -2.84 4.12 -5.09
CA LEU A 29 -2.29 3.15 -4.14
C LEU A 29 -0.77 3.31 -3.98
N VAL A 30 -0.05 3.54 -5.08
CA VAL A 30 1.39 3.82 -5.04
C VAL A 30 1.66 5.10 -4.23
N ASP A 31 0.92 6.18 -4.49
CA ASP A 31 1.05 7.42 -3.73
C ASP A 31 0.77 7.23 -2.24
N LEU A 32 -0.26 6.45 -1.87
CA LEU A 32 -0.58 6.13 -0.48
C LEU A 32 0.59 5.42 0.23
N VAL A 33 1.29 4.53 -0.48
CA VAL A 33 2.47 3.84 0.05
C VAL A 33 3.67 4.78 0.17
N GLN A 34 3.87 5.67 -0.80
CA GLN A 34 4.99 6.63 -0.78
C GLN A 34 4.81 7.70 0.30
N ASP A 35 3.56 8.08 0.58
CA ASP A 35 3.18 9.11 1.55
C ASP A 35 2.67 8.50 2.87
N PHE A 36 3.23 7.35 3.25
CA PHE A 36 2.79 6.57 4.41
C PHE A 36 2.92 7.31 5.74
N GLU A 37 3.82 8.31 5.83
CA GLU A 37 4.04 9.09 7.06
C GLU A 37 2.80 9.87 7.49
N TRP A 38 1.88 10.15 6.56
CA TRP A 38 0.65 10.86 6.86
C TRP A 38 -0.41 9.97 7.51
N GLU A 39 -0.59 8.76 6.99
CA GLU A 39 -1.46 7.74 7.58
C GLU A 39 -0.96 6.33 7.20
N PRO A 40 -0.18 5.67 8.09
CA PRO A 40 0.43 4.36 7.82
C PRO A 40 -0.60 3.23 7.62
N SER A 41 -1.80 3.37 8.19
CA SER A 41 -2.87 2.37 8.03
C SER A 41 -3.35 2.31 6.58
N CYS A 42 -3.50 3.45 5.92
CA CYS A 42 -3.84 3.51 4.50
C CYS A 42 -2.71 2.95 3.62
N ALA A 43 -1.45 3.20 3.97
CA ALA A 43 -0.30 2.62 3.25
C ALA A 43 -0.25 1.09 3.39
N THR A 44 -0.64 0.56 4.56
CA THR A 44 -0.77 -0.87 4.82
C THR A 44 -1.81 -1.52 3.91
N SER A 45 -3.02 -0.96 3.86
CA SER A 45 -4.06 -1.46 2.95
C SER A 45 -3.63 -1.33 1.48
N ALA A 46 -2.97 -0.23 1.11
CA ALA A 46 -2.52 0.02 -0.25
C ALA A 46 -1.45 -0.97 -0.72
N ILE A 47 -0.44 -1.30 0.11
CA ILE A 47 0.60 -2.27 -0.29
C ILE A 47 0.05 -3.69 -0.43
N LEU A 48 -0.90 -4.08 0.43
CA LEU A 48 -1.58 -5.37 0.34
C LEU A 48 -2.46 -5.43 -0.92
N GLU A 49 -3.20 -4.37 -1.23
CA GLU A 49 -4.02 -4.28 -2.42
C GLU A 49 -3.18 -4.32 -3.71
N LEU A 50 -2.05 -3.60 -3.75
CA LEU A 50 -1.09 -3.68 -4.86
C LEU A 50 -0.55 -5.11 -5.04
N SER A 51 -0.31 -5.84 -3.95
CA SER A 51 0.11 -7.25 -3.99
C SER A 51 -1.03 -8.17 -4.46
N HIS A 52 -2.28 -7.86 -4.10
CA HIS A 52 -3.47 -8.59 -4.51
C HIS A 52 -3.62 -8.53 -6.03
N ARG A 53 -3.46 -7.33 -6.61
CA ARG A 53 -3.53 -7.06 -8.05
C ARG A 53 -2.30 -7.48 -8.86
N GLN A 54 -1.26 -7.97 -8.20
CA GLN A 54 0.02 -8.29 -8.84
C GLN A 54 0.63 -7.08 -9.57
N SER A 55 0.47 -5.88 -9.00
CA SER A 55 1.02 -4.66 -9.57
C SER A 55 2.53 -4.81 -9.81
N PRO A 56 3.08 -4.43 -10.97
CA PRO A 56 4.53 -4.50 -11.19
C PRO A 56 5.33 -3.66 -10.17
N HIS A 57 4.69 -2.70 -9.51
CA HIS A 57 5.30 -1.79 -8.55
C HIS A 57 5.36 -2.34 -7.11
N PHE A 58 4.53 -3.33 -6.74
CA PHE A 58 4.38 -3.73 -5.33
C PHE A 58 5.68 -4.25 -4.72
N LYS A 59 6.48 -5.02 -5.47
CA LYS A 59 7.74 -5.60 -4.97
C LYS A 59 8.76 -4.52 -4.61
N ALA A 60 8.93 -3.53 -5.51
CA ALA A 60 9.85 -2.43 -5.29
C ALA A 60 9.43 -1.59 -4.08
N LEU A 61 8.14 -1.31 -3.94
CA LEU A 61 7.58 -0.58 -2.80
C LEU A 61 7.74 -1.36 -1.49
N ALA A 62 7.46 -2.66 -1.49
CA ALA A 62 7.61 -3.51 -0.32
C ALA A 62 9.08 -3.55 0.16
N HIS A 63 10.03 -3.76 -0.75
CA HIS A 63 11.46 -3.70 -0.39
C HIS A 63 11.89 -2.32 0.10
N TRP A 64 11.38 -1.25 -0.50
CA TRP A 64 11.64 0.10 -0.03
C TRP A 64 11.12 0.33 1.39
N LEU A 65 9.89 -0.08 1.71
CA LEU A 65 9.31 0.01 3.05
C LEU A 65 10.14 -0.75 4.09
N LEU A 66 10.62 -1.95 3.75
CA LEU A 66 11.46 -2.76 4.63
C LEU A 66 12.80 -2.08 4.96
N GLY A 67 13.39 -1.38 3.97
CA GLY A 67 14.60 -0.59 4.15
C GLY A 67 14.38 0.80 4.77
N ASN A 68 13.14 1.29 4.81
CA ASN A 68 12.83 2.64 5.26
C ASN A 68 12.79 2.72 6.80
N PRO A 69 13.63 3.55 7.45
CA PRO A 69 13.63 3.68 8.91
C PRO A 69 12.35 4.29 9.48
N ALA A 70 11.65 5.13 8.72
CA ALA A 70 10.42 5.79 9.17
C ALA A 70 9.20 4.85 9.11
N ALA A 71 9.24 3.77 8.32
CA ALA A 71 8.18 2.78 8.29
C ALA A 71 8.13 2.02 9.62
N ASP A 72 6.95 2.02 10.25
CA ASP A 72 6.74 1.34 11.51
C ASP A 72 6.74 -0.20 11.34
N ARG A 73 6.69 -0.91 12.47
CA ARG A 73 6.72 -2.38 12.47
C ARG A 73 5.53 -3.03 11.76
N TRP A 74 4.38 -2.38 11.74
CA TRP A 74 3.15 -2.91 11.16
C TRP A 74 3.15 -2.76 9.65
N LEU A 75 3.55 -1.60 9.14
CA LEU A 75 3.74 -1.37 7.72
C LEU A 75 4.83 -2.27 7.12
N LYS A 76 5.92 -2.51 7.88
CA LYS A 76 6.96 -3.48 7.49
C LYS A 76 6.45 -4.93 7.49
N ALA A 77 5.60 -5.30 8.46
CA ALA A 77 4.96 -6.61 8.46
C ALA A 77 4.08 -6.79 7.22
N ALA A 78 3.24 -5.80 6.89
CA ALA A 78 2.41 -5.83 5.69
C ALA A 78 3.23 -5.91 4.39
N ALA A 79 4.36 -5.19 4.31
CA ALA A 79 5.28 -5.31 3.17
C ALA A 79 5.90 -6.72 3.08
N THR A 80 6.20 -7.35 4.21
CA THR A 80 6.70 -8.74 4.25
C THR A 80 5.62 -9.71 3.79
N ASP A 81 4.39 -9.56 4.27
CA ASP A 81 3.26 -10.41 3.89
C ASP A 81 2.94 -10.29 2.40
N ALA A 82 2.96 -9.06 1.86
CA ALA A 82 2.79 -8.79 0.43
C ALA A 82 3.82 -9.53 -0.44
N LEU A 83 5.07 -9.63 0.01
CA LEU A 83 6.11 -10.40 -0.67
C LEU A 83 5.88 -11.91 -0.50
N ALA A 84 5.62 -12.38 0.72
CA ALA A 84 5.45 -13.80 1.04
C ALA A 84 4.27 -14.44 0.30
N LEU A 85 3.14 -13.74 0.18
CA LEU A 85 1.97 -14.19 -0.59
C LEU A 85 2.28 -14.47 -2.06
N ARG A 86 3.39 -13.93 -2.58
CA ARG A 86 3.77 -13.98 -3.99
C ARG A 86 5.10 -14.69 -4.27
N GLU A 87 5.94 -14.88 -3.26
CA GLU A 87 7.14 -15.73 -3.31
C GLU A 87 6.81 -17.19 -2.94
N GLY A 88 5.66 -17.44 -2.31
CA GLY A 88 5.19 -18.74 -1.84
C GLY A 88 4.27 -19.52 -2.79
N ASN A 89 4.46 -19.49 -4.11
CA ASN A 89 3.89 -20.54 -4.98
C ASN A 89 4.95 -21.28 -5.81
N PRO A 90 5.91 -22.00 -5.18
CA PRO A 90 6.56 -23.11 -5.83
C PRO A 90 5.60 -24.30 -5.82
N GLY A 91 4.82 -24.46 -6.90
CA GLY A 91 4.17 -25.71 -7.32
C GLY A 91 3.48 -26.57 -6.26
N GLU A 92 2.16 -26.60 -6.28
CA GLU A 92 1.44 -27.80 -5.83
C GLU A 92 1.97 -29.04 -6.60
N PRO A 93 2.37 -30.14 -5.92
CA PRO A 93 2.60 -31.43 -6.56
C PRO A 93 1.29 -32.10 -7.03
#